data_AF-I9QCB3-F1
#
_entry.id   AF-I9QCB3-F1
#
_cell.length_a   1.000
_cell.length_b   1.000
_cell.length_c   1.000
_cell.angle_alpha   90.00
_cell.angle_beta   90.00
_cell.angle_gamma   90.00
#
_symmetry.space_group_name_H-M   'P 1'
#
loop_
_entity.id
_entity.type
_entity.pdbx_description
1 polymer ?
#
loop_
_entity_poly.entity_id
_entity_poly.type
_entity_poly.pdbx_seq_one_letter_code
_entity_poly.pdbx_strand_id
1 'polypeptide(L)'
;MGQHVFHNPQKHRIIFVEGITDYCYLSAFKLYFNEREFKDNPIPFTFLPISGLKKESDEMKETIKKLCELDNHPIVLTDDDRKCDSDQNATSERFKRANEDLGNPITILQLSDCDRHFKQIEDCFSANDRKKYAKNKQMELAMAFKTRLLYGGEDAVEKQTKRNFLKLFKWVAWATNLIKN
;
A
#
# COMPACT_ATOMS: atom_id res chain seq x y z
N MET A 1 2.73 29.35 24.53
CA MET A 1 3.76 28.44 24.02
C MET A 1 3.09 27.49 23.05
N GLY A 2 3.45 27.52 21.76
CA GLY A 2 2.91 26.60 20.77
C GLY A 2 3.43 25.20 21.04
N GLN A 3 2.52 24.25 21.30
CA GLN A 3 2.88 22.85 21.46
C GLN A 3 3.29 22.34 20.06
N HIS A 4 4.58 22.35 19.77
CA HIS A 4 5.11 21.65 18.61
C HIS A 4 4.99 20.15 18.89
N VAL A 5 3.89 19.55 18.43
CA VAL A 5 3.71 18.09 18.44
C VAL A 5 4.66 17.52 17.39
N PHE A 6 5.88 17.19 17.79
CA PHE A 6 6.77 16.39 16.96
C PHE A 6 6.23 14.96 16.95
N HIS A 7 5.56 14.55 15.87
CA HIS A 7 5.37 13.14 15.60
C HIS A 7 6.76 12.54 15.43
N ASN A 8 7.18 11.64 16.32
CA ASN A 8 8.49 11.00 16.20
C ASN A 8 8.57 10.29 14.83
N PRO A 9 9.37 10.77 13.87
CA PRO A 9 9.44 10.17 12.54
C PRO A 9 9.99 8.74 12.61
N GLN A 10 10.68 8.35 13.69
CA GLN A 10 11.10 6.96 13.91
C GLN A 10 9.92 6.01 14.17
N LYS A 11 8.77 6.53 14.60
CA LYS A 11 7.53 5.76 14.81
C LYS A 11 6.61 5.76 13.59
N HIS A 12 6.87 6.61 12.58
CA HIS A 12 6.01 6.73 11.40
C HIS A 12 6.75 6.33 10.13
N ARG A 13 6.34 5.25 9.47
CA ARG A 13 7.00 4.76 8.25
C ARG A 13 6.30 5.25 6.99
N ILE A 14 7.07 5.42 5.93
CA ILE A 14 6.55 5.60 4.58
C ILE A 14 6.51 4.21 3.92
N ILE A 15 5.36 3.85 3.37
CA ILE A 15 5.16 2.66 2.55
C ILE A 15 4.91 3.14 1.12
N PHE A 16 5.84 2.87 0.23
CA PHE A 16 5.72 3.19 -1.18
C PHE A 16 4.78 2.18 -1.85
N VAL A 17 3.91 2.67 -2.74
CA VAL A 17 2.93 1.83 -3.47
C VAL A 17 3.03 2.12 -4.96
N GLU A 18 2.78 1.11 -5.80
CA GLU A 18 3.03 1.21 -7.24
C GLU A 18 2.23 2.35 -7.88
N GLY A 19 0.91 2.38 -7.70
CA GLY A 19 0.01 3.29 -8.41
C GLY A 19 -0.61 4.39 -7.56
N ILE A 20 -1.05 5.45 -8.24
CA ILE A 20 -1.88 6.51 -7.64
C ILE A 20 -3.24 5.97 -7.15
N THR A 21 -3.80 4.99 -7.85
CA THR A 21 -5.06 4.34 -7.49
C THR A 21 -4.93 3.56 -6.18
N ASP A 22 -3.83 2.80 -6.03
CA ASP A 22 -3.50 2.07 -4.81
C ASP A 22 -3.36 3.02 -3.63
N TYR A 23 -2.60 4.10 -3.83
CA TYR A 23 -2.46 5.18 -2.86
C TYR A 23 -3.83 5.74 -2.45
N CYS A 24 -4.74 5.98 -3.39
CA CYS A 24 -6.07 6.51 -3.09
C CYS A 24 -6.90 5.55 -2.22
N TYR A 25 -6.96 4.26 -2.57
CA TYR A 25 -7.70 3.28 -1.78
C TYR A 25 -7.12 3.10 -0.38
N LEU A 26 -5.80 2.90 -0.30
CA LEU A 26 -5.10 2.65 0.96
C LEU A 26 -5.16 3.87 1.88
N SER A 27 -4.98 5.08 1.35
CA SER A 27 -5.08 6.31 2.14
C SER A 27 -6.51 6.55 2.63
N ALA A 28 -7.53 6.26 1.81
CA ALA A 28 -8.92 6.38 2.22
C ALA A 28 -9.26 5.42 3.38
N PHE A 29 -8.84 4.15 3.29
CA PHE A 29 -9.04 3.19 4.37
C PHE A 29 -8.25 3.53 5.63
N LYS A 30 -7.02 4.04 5.49
CA LYS A 30 -6.23 4.47 6.65
C LYS A 30 -6.95 5.57 7.41
N LEU A 31 -7.44 6.58 6.71
CA LEU A 31 -8.24 7.65 7.31
C LEU A 31 -9.51 7.10 7.97
N TYR A 32 -10.26 6.25 7.26
CA TYR A 32 -11.47 5.61 7.78
C TYR A 32 -11.22 4.87 9.11
N PHE A 33 -10.16 4.05 9.20
CA PHE A 33 -9.87 3.32 10.42
C PHE A 33 -9.32 4.23 11.52
N ASN A 34 -8.48 5.21 11.20
CA ASN A 34 -7.96 6.17 12.18
C ASN A 34 -9.06 7.02 12.81
N GLU A 35 -10.09 7.42 12.07
CA GLU A 35 -11.19 8.23 12.61
C GLU A 35 -12.19 7.42 13.45
N ARG A 36 -12.24 6.09 13.28
CA ARG A 36 -13.28 5.23 13.88
C ARG A 36 -12.73 4.18 14.86
N GLU A 37 -11.77 3.38 14.43
CA GLU A 37 -11.25 2.22 15.18
C GLU A 37 -9.95 2.54 15.94
N PHE A 38 -9.11 3.43 15.41
CA PHE A 38 -7.75 3.72 15.89
C PHE A 38 -7.56 5.19 16.28
N LYS A 39 -8.60 5.85 16.81
CA LYS A 39 -8.59 7.29 17.11
C LYS A 39 -7.46 7.70 18.07
N ASP A 40 -7.25 6.90 19.11
CA ASP A 40 -6.24 7.18 20.15
C ASP A 40 -4.87 6.59 19.82
N ASN A 41 -4.80 5.62 18.89
CA ASN A 41 -3.55 5.00 18.45
C ASN A 41 -3.53 4.82 16.92
N PRO A 42 -3.33 5.92 16.16
CA PRO A 42 -3.42 5.89 14.70
C PRO A 42 -2.42 4.94 14.05
N ILE A 43 -2.79 4.42 12.87
CA ILE A 43 -1.92 3.55 12.08
C ILE A 43 -0.57 4.25 11.79
N PRO A 44 0.56 3.65 12.21
CA PRO A 44 1.87 4.33 12.30
C PRO A 44 2.63 4.35 10.97
N PHE A 45 1.94 4.43 9.84
CA PHE A 45 2.58 4.57 8.54
C PHE A 45 1.71 5.37 7.57
N THR A 46 2.30 5.89 6.50
CA THR A 46 1.62 6.56 5.39
C THR A 46 2.01 5.95 4.06
N PHE A 47 1.16 6.13 3.06
CA PHE A 47 1.42 5.65 1.72
C PHE A 47 1.93 6.78 0.83
N LEU A 48 2.87 6.48 -0.07
CA LEU A 48 3.29 7.39 -1.15
C LEU A 48 3.35 6.63 -2.48
N PRO A 49 2.75 7.15 -3.57
CA PRO A 49 2.80 6.48 -4.87
C PRO A 49 4.15 6.69 -5.57
N ILE A 50 4.65 5.67 -6.28
CA ILE A 50 5.91 5.73 -7.05
C ILE A 50 5.69 5.83 -8.58
N SER A 51 4.49 6.23 -9.01
CA SER A 51 4.12 6.44 -10.43
C SER A 51 4.35 5.21 -11.33
N GLY A 52 4.15 4.02 -10.77
CA GLY A 52 4.30 2.72 -11.40
C GLY A 52 5.73 2.20 -11.37
N LEU A 53 5.87 0.88 -11.30
CA LEU A 53 7.15 0.23 -11.57
C LEU A 53 7.46 0.34 -13.07
N LYS A 54 8.66 0.82 -13.39
CA LYS A 54 9.12 0.98 -14.77
C LYS A 54 9.32 -0.39 -15.43
N LYS A 55 9.34 -0.47 -16.76
CA LYS A 55 9.54 -1.75 -17.47
C LYS A 55 11.01 -2.08 -17.72
N GLU A 56 11.83 -1.04 -17.86
CA GLU A 56 13.25 -1.13 -18.17
C GLU A 56 14.09 -1.26 -16.89
N SER A 57 15.09 -2.14 -16.93
CA SER A 57 15.92 -2.47 -15.76
C SER A 57 16.70 -1.25 -15.23
N ASP A 58 17.22 -0.40 -16.11
CA ASP A 58 17.99 0.79 -15.69
C ASP A 58 17.10 1.82 -15.00
N GLU A 59 15.86 2.01 -15.49
CA GLU A 59 14.88 2.87 -14.84
C GLU A 59 14.41 2.33 -13.49
N MET A 60 14.34 1.00 -13.31
CA MET A 60 14.08 0.38 -12.00
C MET A 60 15.22 0.66 -11.02
N LYS A 61 16.48 0.49 -11.45
CA LYS A 61 17.65 0.79 -10.62
C LYS A 61 17.70 2.26 -10.22
N GLU A 62 17.33 3.18 -11.12
CA GLU A 62 17.20 4.60 -10.80
C GLU A 62 16.09 4.86 -9.78
N THR A 63 14.94 4.20 -9.94
CA THR A 63 13.83 4.28 -8.99
C THR A 63 14.26 3.80 -7.60
N ILE A 64 15.00 2.69 -7.51
CA ILE A 64 15.53 2.16 -6.25
C ILE A 64 16.46 3.19 -5.58
N LYS A 65 17.38 3.78 -6.34
CA LYS A 65 18.29 4.82 -5.83
C LYS A 65 17.52 6.03 -5.30
N LYS A 66 16.55 6.54 -6.05
CA LYS A 66 15.68 7.65 -5.63
C LYS A 66 14.90 7.32 -4.36
N LEU A 67 14.43 6.09 -4.20
CA LEU A 67 13.77 5.66 -2.96
C LEU A 67 14.73 5.67 -1.76
N CYS A 68 15.99 5.26 -1.97
CA CYS A 68 17.03 5.31 -0.94
C CYS A 68 17.49 6.73 -0.60
N GLU A 69 17.34 7.69 -1.53
CA GLU A 69 17.57 9.12 -1.26
C GLU A 69 16.45 9.74 -0.42
N LEU A 70 15.21 9.22 -0.56
CA LEU A 70 14.03 9.73 0.14
C LEU A 70 13.84 9.13 1.53
N ASP A 71 14.20 7.86 1.72
CA ASP A 71 14.09 7.13 2.99
C ASP A 71 15.31 6.25 3.21
N ASN A 72 15.83 6.21 4.44
CA ASN A 72 17.02 5.41 4.78
C ASN A 72 16.75 3.90 4.72
N HIS A 73 15.49 3.47 4.87
CA HIS A 73 15.06 2.08 4.85
C HIS A 73 13.72 1.98 4.10
N PRO A 74 13.72 2.23 2.78
CA PRO A 74 12.50 2.33 2.00
C PRO A 74 11.77 0.99 1.99
N ILE A 75 10.44 1.07 2.07
CA ILE A 75 9.56 -0.09 2.07
C ILE A 75 8.58 0.05 0.91
N VAL A 76 8.53 -0.92 0.01
CA VAL A 76 7.64 -0.91 -1.16
C VAL A 76 6.64 -2.04 -1.03
N LEU A 77 5.35 -1.73 -1.09
CA LEU A 77 4.26 -2.69 -1.21
C LEU A 77 3.96 -2.92 -2.69
N THR A 78 4.19 -4.14 -3.16
CA THR A 78 4.03 -4.52 -4.58
C THR A 78 2.86 -5.47 -4.81
N ASP A 79 2.30 -5.38 -6.01
CA ASP A 79 1.37 -6.38 -6.54
C ASP A 79 2.08 -7.74 -6.73
N ASP A 80 1.29 -8.79 -6.89
CA ASP A 80 1.69 -10.10 -7.41
C ASP A 80 1.17 -10.24 -8.84
N ASP A 81 1.88 -9.61 -9.79
CA ASP A 81 1.53 -9.60 -11.20
C ASP A 81 1.99 -10.85 -11.97
N ARG A 82 2.42 -11.89 -11.25
CA ARG A 82 2.79 -13.18 -11.83
C ARG A 82 1.56 -13.87 -12.42
N LYS A 83 1.59 -14.12 -13.74
CA LYS A 83 0.52 -14.88 -14.43
C LYS A 83 0.56 -16.38 -14.11
N CYS A 84 1.77 -16.90 -13.84
CA CYS A 84 2.07 -18.24 -13.31
C CYS A 84 3.19 -18.11 -12.28
N ASP A 85 3.37 -19.10 -11.40
CA ASP A 85 4.38 -19.10 -10.32
C ASP A 85 5.83 -18.90 -10.81
N SER A 86 6.08 -18.94 -12.12
CA SER A 86 7.37 -18.79 -12.77
C SER A 86 7.50 -17.59 -13.71
N ASP A 87 6.55 -16.64 -13.71
CA ASP A 87 6.59 -15.50 -14.65
C ASP A 87 7.65 -14.46 -14.24
N GLN A 88 8.91 -14.73 -14.57
CA GLN A 88 10.06 -13.87 -14.33
C GLN A 88 9.99 -12.52 -15.07
N ASN A 89 9.00 -12.35 -15.97
CA ASN A 89 8.76 -11.10 -16.68
C ASN A 89 7.77 -10.17 -15.98
N ALA A 90 7.17 -10.62 -14.89
CA ALA A 90 6.35 -9.79 -14.01
C ALA A 90 7.17 -8.57 -13.53
N THR A 91 6.53 -7.40 -13.51
CA THR A 91 7.16 -6.12 -13.17
C THR A 91 7.65 -6.13 -11.72
N SER A 92 6.89 -6.76 -10.81
CA SER A 92 7.28 -6.94 -9.41
C SER A 92 8.55 -7.81 -9.29
N GLU A 93 8.66 -8.90 -10.05
CA GLU A 93 9.84 -9.79 -10.04
C GLU A 93 11.08 -9.12 -10.62
N ARG A 94 10.92 -8.32 -11.68
CA ARG A 94 12.02 -7.50 -12.21
C ARG A 94 12.48 -6.45 -11.20
N PHE A 95 11.56 -5.83 -10.46
CA PHE A 95 11.91 -4.89 -9.41
C PHE A 95 12.66 -5.57 -8.26
N LYS A 96 12.25 -6.77 -7.86
CA LYS A 96 12.99 -7.60 -6.88
C LYS A 96 14.41 -7.90 -7.36
N ARG A 97 14.59 -8.32 -8.61
CA ARG A 97 15.92 -8.57 -9.18
C ARG A 97 16.79 -7.32 -9.21
N ALA A 98 16.22 -6.18 -9.60
CA ALA A 98 16.95 -4.91 -9.59
C ALA A 98 17.34 -4.49 -8.16
N ASN A 99 16.52 -4.81 -7.16
CA ASN A 99 16.83 -4.62 -5.75
C ASN A 99 17.96 -5.56 -5.29
N GLU A 100 17.89 -6.85 -5.64
CA GLU A 100 18.91 -7.85 -5.35
C GLU A 100 20.28 -7.48 -5.96
N ASP A 101 20.29 -7.06 -7.23
CA ASP A 101 21.47 -6.56 -7.95
C ASP A 101 22.16 -5.38 -7.23
N LEU A 102 21.38 -4.57 -6.50
CA LEU A 102 21.86 -3.42 -5.74
C LEU A 102 22.15 -3.74 -4.27
N GLY A 103 22.09 -5.01 -3.88
CA GLY A 103 22.39 -5.46 -2.51
C GLY A 103 21.19 -5.38 -1.55
N ASN A 104 19.96 -5.46 -2.08
CA ASN A 104 18.70 -5.40 -1.32
C ASN A 104 18.52 -4.16 -0.43
N PRO A 105 18.71 -2.94 -0.95
CA PRO A 105 18.53 -1.73 -0.16
C PRO A 105 17.06 -1.43 0.21
N ILE A 106 16.09 -2.05 -0.49
CA ILE A 106 14.65 -1.87 -0.25
C ILE A 106 14.03 -3.10 0.41
N THR A 107 13.17 -2.87 1.40
CA THR A 107 12.27 -3.90 1.92
C THR A 107 11.05 -4.01 1.00
N ILE A 108 10.89 -5.13 0.32
CA ILE A 108 9.74 -5.39 -0.55
C ILE A 108 8.71 -6.21 0.20
N LEU A 109 7.48 -5.70 0.29
CA LEU A 109 6.32 -6.39 0.84
C LEU A 109 5.42 -6.78 -0.33
N GLN A 110 5.20 -8.06 -0.56
CA GLN A 110 4.29 -8.50 -1.62
C GLN A 110 2.90 -8.78 -1.06
N LEU A 111 1.84 -8.34 -1.74
CA LEU A 111 0.47 -8.53 -1.25
C LEU A 111 0.11 -10.00 -0.98
N SER A 112 0.60 -10.91 -1.80
CA SER A 112 0.31 -12.34 -1.67
C SER A 112 0.94 -12.98 -0.42
N ASP A 113 1.95 -12.34 0.18
CA ASP A 113 2.53 -12.76 1.47
C ASP A 113 1.58 -12.44 2.65
N CYS A 114 0.69 -11.45 2.50
CA CYS A 114 -0.37 -11.15 3.47
C CYS A 114 -1.55 -12.14 3.34
N ASP A 115 -1.99 -12.37 2.11
CA ASP A 115 -3.02 -13.32 1.76
C ASP A 115 -2.83 -13.72 0.30
N ARG A 116 -2.72 -15.02 0.01
CA ARG A 116 -2.50 -15.53 -1.35
C ARG A 116 -3.55 -15.07 -2.38
N HIS A 117 -4.73 -14.63 -1.94
CA HIS A 117 -5.77 -14.11 -2.82
C HIS A 117 -5.60 -12.61 -3.13
N PHE A 118 -4.75 -11.90 -2.39
CA PHE A 118 -4.42 -10.50 -2.65
C PHE A 118 -3.29 -10.44 -3.66
N LYS A 119 -3.64 -10.45 -4.95
CA LYS A 119 -2.65 -10.25 -6.02
C LYS A 119 -2.49 -8.78 -6.33
N GLN A 120 -3.57 -8.00 -6.26
CA GLN A 120 -3.54 -6.55 -6.40
C GLN A 120 -4.34 -5.91 -5.27
N ILE A 121 -4.19 -4.61 -5.07
CA ILE A 121 -4.97 -3.87 -4.07
C ILE A 121 -6.48 -4.03 -4.31
N GLU A 122 -6.90 -4.13 -5.56
CA GLU A 122 -8.30 -4.36 -5.93
C GLU A 122 -8.85 -5.70 -5.43
N ASP A 123 -8.00 -6.69 -5.16
CA ASP A 123 -8.42 -7.99 -4.59
C ASP A 123 -8.76 -7.90 -3.10
N CYS A 124 -8.40 -6.79 -2.43
CA CYS A 124 -8.86 -6.52 -1.07
C CYS A 124 -10.37 -6.17 -1.03
N PHE A 125 -10.96 -5.78 -2.16
CA PHE A 125 -12.39 -5.49 -2.24
C PHE A 125 -13.24 -6.76 -2.33
N SER A 126 -14.44 -6.72 -1.75
CA SER A 126 -15.46 -7.72 -2.06
C SER A 126 -15.85 -7.67 -3.53
N ALA A 127 -16.47 -8.73 -4.06
CA ALA A 127 -16.88 -8.77 -5.47
C ALA A 127 -17.82 -7.59 -5.84
N ASN A 128 -18.73 -7.22 -4.94
CA ASN A 128 -19.66 -6.12 -5.14
C ASN A 128 -18.97 -4.76 -5.09
N ASP A 129 -18.14 -4.51 -4.06
CA ASP A 129 -17.43 -3.25 -3.93
C ASP A 129 -16.40 -3.09 -5.07
N ARG A 130 -15.73 -4.18 -5.47
CA ARG A 130 -14.80 -4.20 -6.61
C ARG A 130 -15.50 -3.81 -7.90
N LYS A 131 -16.67 -4.40 -8.18
CA LYS A 131 -17.47 -4.07 -9.36
C LYS A 131 -17.88 -2.59 -9.40
N LYS A 132 -18.10 -2.00 -8.23
CA LYS A 132 -18.57 -0.61 -8.09
C LYS A 132 -17.44 0.42 -8.12
N TYR A 133 -16.30 0.11 -7.52
CA TYR A 133 -15.25 1.09 -7.23
C TYR A 133 -13.89 0.79 -7.85
N ALA A 134 -13.65 -0.45 -8.28
CA ALA A 134 -12.34 -0.94 -8.71
C ALA A 134 -12.38 -1.75 -10.02
N LYS A 135 -13.43 -1.58 -10.84
CA LYS A 135 -13.59 -2.33 -12.10
C LYS A 135 -12.69 -1.79 -13.21
N ASN A 136 -12.56 -0.47 -13.30
CA ASN A 136 -11.66 0.23 -14.21
C ASN A 136 -10.85 1.18 -13.33
N LYS A 137 -9.51 1.23 -13.46
CA LYS A 137 -8.61 2.12 -12.69
C LYS A 137 -8.85 3.61 -13.06
N GLN A 138 -10.07 4.11 -12.91
CA GLN A 138 -10.47 5.48 -13.15
C GLN A 138 -10.34 6.27 -11.86
N MET A 139 -9.59 7.37 -11.91
CA MET A 139 -9.38 8.27 -10.78
C MET A 139 -10.70 8.75 -10.16
N GLU A 140 -11.73 8.97 -10.99
CA GLU A 140 -13.07 9.36 -10.56
C GLU A 140 -13.71 8.33 -9.62
N LEU A 141 -13.55 7.03 -9.90
CA LEU A 141 -14.08 5.96 -9.06
C LEU A 141 -13.34 5.89 -7.72
N ALA A 142 -12.02 6.09 -7.71
CA ALA A 142 -11.22 6.14 -6.49
C ALA A 142 -11.58 7.37 -5.62
N MET A 143 -11.86 8.52 -6.24
CA MET A 143 -12.34 9.71 -5.52
C MET A 143 -13.77 9.53 -4.98
N ALA A 144 -14.68 9.00 -5.80
CA ALA A 144 -16.05 8.69 -5.38
C ALA A 144 -16.06 7.68 -4.23
N PHE A 145 -15.16 6.69 -4.30
CA PHE A 145 -14.92 5.72 -3.24
C PHE A 145 -14.48 6.41 -1.94
N LYS A 146 -13.43 7.25 -1.99
CA LYS A 146 -12.95 8.00 -0.81
C LYS A 146 -14.07 8.81 -0.17
N THR A 147 -14.83 9.56 -0.97
CA THR A 147 -15.98 10.35 -0.47
C THR A 147 -17.03 9.45 0.19
N ARG A 148 -17.39 8.33 -0.45
CA ARG A 148 -18.38 7.40 0.11
C ARG A 148 -17.89 6.73 1.38
N LEU A 149 -16.61 6.34 1.45
CA LEU A 149 -16.05 5.66 2.61
C LEU A 149 -15.97 6.60 3.83
N LEU A 150 -15.51 7.84 3.64
CA LEU A 150 -15.32 8.80 4.73
C LEU A 150 -16.63 9.44 5.20
N TYR A 151 -17.48 9.86 4.26
CA TYR A 151 -18.72 10.60 4.57
C TYR A 151 -19.99 9.75 4.49
N GLY A 152 -19.88 8.48 4.10
CA GLY A 152 -21.01 7.55 4.10
C GLY A 152 -21.32 6.97 5.47
N GLY A 153 -22.49 6.33 5.56
CA GLY A 153 -22.87 5.53 6.73
C GLY A 153 -21.99 4.30 6.91
N GLU A 154 -22.21 3.54 7.98
CA GLU A 154 -21.44 2.31 8.22
C GLU A 154 -21.53 1.31 7.06
N ASP A 155 -22.61 1.33 6.28
CA ASP A 155 -22.79 0.49 5.09
C ASP A 155 -22.18 1.10 3.80
N ALA A 156 -21.21 2.02 3.93
CA ALA A 156 -20.50 2.61 2.80
C ALA A 156 -19.81 1.56 1.91
N VAL A 157 -19.28 0.50 2.54
CA VAL A 157 -18.61 -0.64 1.93
C VAL A 157 -18.95 -1.91 2.71
N GLU A 158 -18.85 -3.07 2.07
CA GLU A 158 -19.15 -4.34 2.70
C GLU A 158 -18.16 -4.67 3.82
N LYS A 159 -18.64 -5.41 4.83
CA LYS A 159 -17.81 -5.86 5.97
C LYS A 159 -16.59 -6.65 5.52
N GLN A 160 -16.69 -7.41 4.44
CA GLN A 160 -15.57 -8.18 3.87
C GLN A 160 -14.44 -7.25 3.41
N THR A 161 -14.77 -6.20 2.65
CA THR A 161 -13.79 -5.21 2.19
C THR A 161 -13.05 -4.58 3.38
N LYS A 162 -13.78 -4.14 4.42
CA LYS A 162 -13.15 -3.55 5.62
C LYS A 162 -12.20 -4.54 6.30
N ARG A 163 -12.63 -5.79 6.47
CA ARG A 163 -11.81 -6.84 7.09
C ARG A 163 -10.52 -7.11 6.31
N ASN A 164 -10.60 -7.14 4.98
CA ASN A 164 -9.44 -7.35 4.10
C ASN A 164 -8.43 -6.22 4.22
N PHE A 165 -8.87 -4.95 4.12
CA PHE A 165 -7.97 -3.80 4.27
C PHE A 165 -7.38 -3.69 5.68
N LEU A 166 -8.18 -3.98 6.72
CA LEU A 166 -7.68 -4.02 8.09
C LEU A 166 -6.63 -5.12 8.29
N LYS A 167 -6.86 -6.31 7.70
CA LYS A 167 -5.89 -7.41 7.69
C LYS A 167 -4.58 -6.98 7.04
N LEU A 168 -4.65 -6.36 5.86
CA LEU A 168 -3.49 -5.83 5.15
C LEU A 168 -2.71 -4.84 6.02
N PHE A 169 -3.39 -3.89 6.69
CA PHE A 169 -2.70 -2.89 7.51
C PHE A 169 -2.05 -3.47 8.76
N LYS A 170 -2.69 -4.44 9.42
CA LYS A 170 -2.09 -5.16 10.54
C LYS A 170 -0.86 -5.95 10.09
N TRP A 171 -0.93 -6.59 8.92
CA TRP A 171 0.21 -7.30 8.36
C TRP A 171 1.35 -6.36 7.99
N VAL A 172 1.10 -5.23 7.33
CA VAL A 172 2.13 -4.22 7.03
C VAL A 172 2.78 -3.71 8.33
N ALA A 173 1.99 -3.36 9.34
CA ALA A 173 2.53 -2.92 10.63
C ALA A 173 3.38 -4.01 11.32
N TRP A 174 2.98 -5.28 11.21
CA TRP A 174 3.76 -6.41 11.74
C TRP A 174 5.06 -6.65 10.94
N ALA A 175 4.98 -6.72 9.61
CA ALA A 175 6.10 -6.99 8.72
C ALA A 175 7.19 -5.91 8.79
N THR A 176 6.78 -4.66 9.04
CA THR A 176 7.68 -3.52 9.23
C THR A 176 8.14 -3.32 10.67
N ASN A 177 7.85 -4.27 11.56
CA ASN A 177 8.16 -4.25 13.00
C ASN A 177 7.60 -3.02 13.73
N LEU A 178 6.55 -2.37 13.21
CA LEU A 178 5.91 -1.21 13.85
C LEU A 178 5.03 -1.60 15.06
N ILE A 179 4.68 -2.88 15.18
CA ILE A 179 3.96 -3.43 16.35
C ILE A 179 4.93 -3.89 17.46
N LYS A 180 6.26 -3.75 17.28
CA LYS A 180 7.21 -4.07 18.35
C LYS A 180 7.42 -2.89 19.28
N ASN A 181 6.64 -2.85 20.36
CA ASN A 181 6.97 -2.45 21.73
C ASN A 181 5.71 -2.48 22.60
#